data_AF-D8F4E4-F1
#
_entry.id   AF-D8F4E4-F1
#
_cell.length_a   1.000
_cell.length_b   1.000
_cell.length_c   1.000
_cell.angle_alpha   90.00
_cell.angle_beta   90.00
_cell.angle_gamma   90.00
#
_symmetry.space_group_name_H-M   'P 1'
#
loop_
_entity.id
_entity.type
_entity.pdbx_description
1 polymer ?
#
loop_
_entity_poly.entity_id
_entity_poly.type
_entity_poly.pdbx_seq_one_letter_code
_entity_poly.pdbx_strand_id
1 'polypeptide(L)' 'MAETCRKCRWSRVDTGDPTKGACIAEKREGAVGDTASGTASVIMKGKLIKLSDEACELFEPKPSHAQLIREGI' A
#
# COMPACT_ATOMS: atom_id res chain seq x y z
N MET A 1 -17.84 6.74 10.40
CA MET A 1 -16.42 6.57 10.78
C MET A 1 -15.60 7.07 9.60
N ALA A 2 -14.78 8.10 9.76
CA ALA A 2 -13.93 8.56 8.65
C ALA A 2 -13.01 7.41 8.21
N GLU A 3 -13.00 7.13 6.92
CA GLU A 3 -12.06 6.20 6.29
C GLU A 3 -10.70 6.91 6.31
N THR A 4 -9.73 6.33 7.00
CA THR A 4 -8.40 6.91 7.17
C THR A 4 -7.38 6.02 6.51
N CYS A 5 -6.25 6.60 6.13
CA CYS A 5 -5.13 5.87 5.55
C CYS A 5 -4.72 4.66 6.39
N ARG A 6 -4.84 4.72 7.72
CA ARG A 6 -4.59 3.58 8.63
C ARG A 6 -5.37 2.30 8.30
N LYS A 7 -6.60 2.44 7.82
CA LYS A 7 -7.50 1.34 7.48
C LYS A 7 -7.34 0.84 6.04
N CYS A 8 -6.51 1.52 5.24
CA CYS A 8 -6.28 1.19 3.84
C CYS A 8 -5.37 -0.05 3.69
N ARG A 9 -5.72 -1.00 2.81
CA ARG A 9 -4.96 -2.20 2.42
C ARG A 9 -3.55 -1.84 1.93
N TRP A 10 -3.44 -0.68 1.29
CA TRP A 10 -2.21 -0.13 0.71
C TRP A 10 -1.34 0.65 1.69
N SER A 11 -1.80 0.87 2.94
CA SER A 11 -0.97 1.52 3.96
C SER A 11 -0.03 0.51 4.62
N ARG A 12 1.21 0.94 4.85
CA ARG A 12 2.18 0.27 5.73
C ARG A 12 2.61 1.27 6.80
N VAL A 13 2.57 0.85 8.06
CA VAL A 13 3.03 1.68 9.19
C VAL A 13 4.55 1.76 9.14
N ASP A 14 5.10 2.94 9.39
CA ASP A 14 6.55 3.12 9.49
C ASP A 14 7.08 2.45 10.76
N THR A 15 8.26 1.82 10.67
CA THR A 15 8.87 1.08 11.80
C THR A 15 9.39 2.02 12.89
N GLY A 16 9.79 3.25 12.55
CA GLY A 16 10.35 4.23 13.48
C GLY A 16 9.30 5.19 14.06
N ASP A 17 8.21 5.46 13.33
CA ASP A 17 7.16 6.39 13.74
C ASP A 17 5.75 5.83 13.48
N PRO A 18 5.00 5.42 14.53
CA PRO A 18 3.68 4.80 14.39
C PRO A 18 2.59 5.77 13.93
N THR A 19 2.89 7.07 13.78
CA THR A 19 1.96 8.07 13.23
C THR A 19 2.08 8.20 11.71
N LYS A 20 3.21 7.75 11.14
CA LYS A 20 3.53 7.81 9.73
C LYS A 20 3.42 6.44 9.08
N GLY A 21 3.30 6.47 7.77
CA GLY A 21 3.32 5.25 6.97
C GLY A 21 3.74 5.53 5.54
N ALA A 22 3.88 4.44 4.80
CA ALA A 22 4.03 4.46 3.36
C ALA A 22 2.73 3.99 2.71
N CYS A 23 2.23 4.75 1.74
CA CYS A 23 1.19 4.31 0.81
C CYS A 23 1.86 3.67 -0.40
N ILE A 24 1.48 2.44 -0.71
CA ILE A 24 1.96 1.69 -1.89
C ILE A 24 0.88 1.55 -2.98
N ALA A 25 -0.20 2.35 -2.91
CA ALA A 25 -1.28 2.33 -3.89
C ALA A 25 -0.82 2.82 -5.27
N GLU A 26 0.08 3.81 -5.32
CA GLU A 26 0.75 4.24 -6.55
C GLU A 26 1.79 3.19 -6.97
N LYS A 27 1.32 2.17 -7.69
CA LYS A 27 2.19 1.30 -8.49
C LYS A 27 2.54 2.06 -9.77
N ARG A 28 3.81 2.40 -9.98
CA ARG A 28 4.30 2.56 -11.35
C ARG A 28 4.62 1.15 -11.84
N GLU A 29 3.91 0.70 -12.86
CA GLU A 29 4.40 -0.39 -13.70
C GLU A 29 5.73 0.09 -14.28
N GLY A 30 6.84 -0.44 -13.76
CA GLY A 30 8.14 -0.22 -14.38
C GLY A 30 8.03 -0.80 -15.78
N ALA A 31 8.00 0.06 -16.79
CA ALA A 31 8.08 -0.38 -18.17
C ALA A 31 9.31 -1.29 -18.29
N VAL A 32 9.13 -2.42 -18.98
CA VAL A 32 10.05 -3.57 -19.10
C VAL A 32 11.49 -3.20 -19.54
N GLY A 33 11.75 -1.94 -19.91
CA GLY A 33 13.05 -1.42 -20.31
C GLY A 33 13.97 -0.91 -19.19
N ASP A 34 13.53 -0.76 -17.94
CA ASP A 34 14.33 -0.12 -16.88
C ASP A 34 15.03 -1.09 -15.91
N THR A 35 14.78 -2.40 -16.03
CA THR A 35 15.37 -3.42 -15.15
C THR A 35 16.28 -4.39 -15.90
N ALA A 36 17.56 -4.41 -15.54
CA ALA A 36 18.63 -5.22 -16.15
C ALA A 36 18.48 -6.76 -16.01
N SER A 37 17.35 -7.27 -15.52
CA SER A 37 17.19 -8.70 -15.16
C SER A 37 15.91 -9.38 -15.65
N GLY A 38 15.20 -8.80 -16.63
CA GLY A 38 14.11 -9.49 -17.33
C GLY A 38 12.94 -9.96 -16.45
N THR A 39 12.86 -9.48 -15.22
CA THR A 39 11.82 -9.76 -14.23
C THR A 39 11.04 -8.48 -14.02
N ALA A 40 9.71 -8.54 -14.16
CA ALA A 40 8.81 -7.41 -13.94
C ALA A 40 8.96 -6.93 -12.49
N SER A 41 9.84 -5.94 -12.30
CA SER A 41 10.15 -5.41 -10.98
C SER A 41 9.13 -4.32 -10.71
N VAL A 42 8.13 -4.61 -9.89
CA VAL A 42 7.16 -3.60 -9.46
C VAL A 42 7.90 -2.64 -8.52
N ILE A 43 8.35 -1.50 -9.04
CA ILE A 43 8.92 -0.42 -8.22
C ILE A 43 7.74 0.24 -7.49
N MET A 44 7.47 -0.24 -6.28
CA MET A 44 6.49 0.37 -5.39
C MET A 44 7.07 1.67 -4.85
N LYS A 45 6.73 2.81 -5.47
CA LYS A 45 7.13 4.12 -4.97
C LYS A 45 6.29 4.45 -3.75
N GLY A 46 6.76 4.03 -2.57
CA GLY A 46 6.09 4.31 -1.31
C GLY A 46 5.97 5.82 -1.08
N LYS A 47 4.75 6.37 -1.11
CA LYS A 47 4.49 7.76 -0.74
C LYS A 47 4.39 7.85 0.78
N LEU A 48 5.16 8.74 1.41
CA LEU A 48 5.00 9.01 2.84
C LEU A 48 3.64 9.67 3.09
N ILE A 49 2.87 9.09 4.01
CA ILE A 49 1.54 9.52 4.42
C ILE A 49 1.48 9.62 5.95
N LYS A 50 0.56 10.42 6.50
CA LYS A 50 0.16 10.26 7.91
C LYS A 50 -1.00 9.29 7.95
N LEU A 51 -0.99 8.39 8.92
CA LEU A 51 -2.03 7.36 9.02
C LEU A 51 -3.39 7.92 9.41
N SER A 52 -3.40 9.12 10.01
CA SER A 52 -4.60 9.88 10.38
C SER A 52 -5.20 10.69 9.23
N ASP A 53 -4.53 10.79 8.08
CA ASP A 53 -5.08 11.47 6.90
C ASP A 53 -6.33 10.74 6.39
N GLU A 54 -7.23 11.51 5.80
CA GLU A 54 -8.46 11.03 5.18
C GLU A 54 -8.12 10.11 3.99
N ALA A 55 -8.98 9.11 3.76
CA ALA A 55 -8.84 8.17 2.67
C ALA A 55 -8.94 8.89 1.31
N CYS A 56 -8.08 8.50 0.37
CA CYS A 56 -8.19 8.95 -1.02
C CYS A 56 -9.11 8.00 -1.83
N GLU A 57 -9.34 8.37 -3.08
CA GLU A 57 -10.08 7.60 -4.09
C GLU A 57 -9.52 6.18 -4.36
N LEU A 58 -8.26 5.89 -4.01
CA LEU A 58 -7.64 4.56 -4.10
C LEU A 58 -7.78 3.74 -2.80
N PHE A 59 -8.65 4.16 -1.89
CA PHE A 59 -8.84 3.48 -0.62
C PHE A 59 -9.48 2.10 -0.85
N GLU A 60 -8.80 1.08 -0.33
CA GLU A 60 -9.38 -0.25 -0.17
C GLU A 60 -9.31 -0.64 1.30
N PRO A 61 -10.41 -1.10 1.91
CA PRO A 61 -10.38 -1.54 3.29
C PRO A 61 -9.42 -2.72 3.45
N LYS A 62 -8.64 -2.73 4.55
CA LYS A 62 -7.82 -3.88 4.91
C LYS A 62 -8.69 -5.15 4.95
N PRO A 63 -8.30 -6.22 4.25
CA PRO A 63 -9.06 -7.46 4.29
C PRO A 63 -9.11 -7.97 5.72
N SER A 64 -10.27 -8.48 6.11
CA SER A 64 -10.41 -9.19 7.38
C SER A 64 -9.61 -10.50 7.35
N HIS A 65 -9.23 -11.01 8.52
CA HIS A 65 -8.51 -12.29 8.63
C HIS A 65 -9.24 -13.44 7.91
N ALA A 66 -10.58 -13.43 7.95
CA ALA A 66 -11.40 -14.40 7.23
C ALA A 66 -11.31 -14.28 5.69
N GLN A 67 -11.12 -13.06 5.16
CA GLN A 67 -10.91 -12.84 3.72
C GLN A 67 -9.51 -13.28 3.29
N LEU A 68 -8.49 -13.06 4.13
CA LEU A 68 -7.12 -13.51 3.86
C LEU A 68 -7.03 -15.03 3.73
N ILE A 69 -7.70 -15.77 4.63
CA ILE A 69 -7.77 -17.24 4.59
C ILE A 69 -8.49 -17.73 3.30
N ARG A 70 -9.52 -17.00 2.85
CA ARG A 70 -10.25 -17.30 1.60
C ARG A 70 -9.44 -17.01 0.34
N GLU A 71 -8.57 -16.00 0.37
CA GLU A 71 -7.64 -15.66 -0.71
C GLU A 71 -6.44 -16.66 -0.80
N GLY A 72 -6.34 -17.64 0.10
CA GLY A 72 -5.36 -18.72 0.03
C GLY A 72 -3.96 -18.37 0.52
N ILE A 73 -3.86 -17.38 1.43
CA ILE A 73 -2.64 -17.07 2.20
C ILE A 73 -2.56 -17.95 3.45
#